data_AF-A0A6A6JJ19-F1
#
_entry.id   AF-A0A6A6JJ19-F1
#
_cell.length_a   1.000
_cell.length_b   1.000
_cell.length_c   1.000
_cell.angle_alpha   90.00
_cell.angle_beta   90.00
_cell.angle_gamma   90.00
#
_symmetry.space_group_name_H-M   'P 1'
#
loop_
_entity.id
_entity.type
_entity.pdbx_description
1 polymer ?
#
loop_
_entity_poly.entity_id
_entity_poly.type
_entity_poly.pdbx_seq_one_letter_code
_entity_poly.pdbx_strand_id
1 'polypeptide(L)'
;MVSVYALSCGHFTLPEYQFVHPVSKDARKTVPSLAFLLVHTDPNTGRATRILFDLGLRRDINRYVAPIQKHIETRQPLTTEPDVVASLAKGGLTPDDIDYIIYSHVHWDHIGEPLDFPTSTFVVGHGSIDVLNGNCSSLRGGHSTFEKDLLPVGRTIELAGPAHVTTTNKSPPPELGGLPNFSQDWKPLGSLPRTLDLFNDGSVYIVDAPGHLPGHINLLGHTPNGRIYLGGDACHDRRLLTGEKEIGEWHDVHGNVCCIHADRAAAEATIERIRRLEKDGVEIIFSHDVEWENDPANKQNRLKQEFDKELGPSAFDPSWSRLLRFSPPMFAATMRLTSVPKRKSHLAPKIQSLISLAVSASSTHLHVPHIQRHTRAALSHGATKAEIVEVLCLTSTLGIHACNIGVPLLCEVLREEGHDVPSGMDGMSEEQWRLKEEFERKRGYWHGFWEDFLRLSPEFFEAYTEFSGVPWEEDAEAEGEEGGEVRKGVLEPKVKELIYCAFDAAATHLYQPGLKMHMKNVLTYGGTAEEIMEVLELATLLSTSTLDVGLEVLEISVPFLPPLRTLSNTLLVSSPTFSHSTQHRETQRKNPSQAAHDVSSKPASSKAQTPTATD
;
A
#
# COMPACT_ATOMS: atom_id res chain seq x y z
N MET A 1 -25.36 -12.28 -6.07
CA MET A 1 -24.23 -11.47 -6.62
C MET A 1 -22.93 -12.08 -6.13
N VAL A 2 -21.84 -12.05 -6.91
CA VAL A 2 -20.54 -12.59 -6.48
C VAL A 2 -19.45 -11.51 -6.53
N SER A 3 -18.65 -11.46 -5.46
CA SER A 3 -17.39 -10.72 -5.40
C SER A 3 -16.22 -11.69 -5.53
N VAL A 4 -15.18 -11.32 -6.27
CA VAL A 4 -13.99 -12.14 -6.48
C VAL A 4 -12.76 -11.37 -6.03
N TYR A 5 -11.89 -12.02 -5.25
CA TYR A 5 -10.66 -11.45 -4.72
C TYR A 5 -9.50 -12.36 -5.09
N ALA A 6 -8.47 -11.82 -5.75
CA ALA A 6 -7.23 -12.56 -6.01
C ALA A 6 -6.35 -12.60 -4.75
N LEU A 7 -5.86 -13.78 -4.42
CA LEU A 7 -4.98 -14.06 -3.30
C LEU A 7 -3.59 -14.39 -3.84
N SER A 8 -2.57 -13.74 -3.29
CA SER A 8 -1.18 -14.13 -3.57
C SER A 8 -0.85 -15.34 -2.71
N CYS A 9 -0.39 -16.42 -3.33
CA CYS A 9 -0.07 -17.68 -2.65
C CYS A 9 1.31 -18.19 -3.08
N GLY A 10 2.26 -17.24 -3.11
CA GLY A 10 3.65 -17.45 -3.49
C GLY A 10 3.95 -17.30 -4.99
N HIS A 11 5.22 -17.50 -5.33
CA HIS A 11 5.78 -17.39 -6.67
C HIS A 11 6.83 -18.49 -6.89
N PHE A 12 7.01 -18.92 -8.13
CA PHE A 12 8.04 -19.89 -8.50
C PHE A 12 8.47 -19.70 -9.95
N THR A 13 9.57 -20.30 -10.35
CA THR A 13 10.14 -20.10 -11.69
C THR A 13 9.93 -21.27 -12.61
N LEU A 14 9.29 -21.02 -13.75
CA LEU A 14 9.05 -22.00 -14.80
C LEU A 14 10.19 -22.04 -15.82
N PRO A 15 10.69 -23.23 -16.21
CA PRO A 15 11.45 -23.40 -17.45
C PRO A 15 10.54 -23.23 -18.67
N GLU A 16 10.60 -22.08 -19.32
CA GLU A 16 9.65 -21.69 -20.37
C GLU A 16 9.53 -22.74 -21.48
N TYR A 17 10.62 -23.44 -21.85
CA TYR A 17 10.58 -24.44 -22.91
C TYR A 17 9.65 -25.63 -22.63
N GLN A 18 9.26 -25.87 -21.37
CA GLN A 18 8.29 -26.90 -20.99
C GLN A 18 6.84 -26.44 -21.18
N PHE A 19 6.60 -25.14 -21.38
CA PHE A 19 5.28 -24.52 -21.41
C PHE A 19 4.99 -23.84 -22.75
N VAL A 20 5.99 -23.20 -23.37
CA VAL A 20 5.85 -22.45 -24.63
C VAL A 20 6.92 -22.80 -25.65
N HIS A 21 6.58 -22.68 -26.93
CA HIS A 21 7.45 -22.87 -28.08
C HIS A 21 7.15 -21.85 -29.20
N PRO A 22 8.15 -21.35 -29.95
CA PRO A 22 9.59 -21.53 -29.76
C PRO A 22 10.15 -20.61 -28.67
N VAL A 23 11.11 -21.12 -27.89
CA VAL A 23 11.85 -20.37 -26.85
C VAL A 23 13.21 -21.03 -26.59
N SER A 24 14.17 -20.29 -26.01
CA SER A 24 15.46 -20.84 -25.58
C SER A 24 15.28 -21.88 -24.47
N LYS A 25 16.12 -22.93 -24.46
CA LYS A 25 16.12 -23.96 -23.39
C LYS A 25 16.48 -23.38 -22.01
N ASP A 26 17.23 -22.28 -21.98
CA ASP A 26 17.63 -21.60 -20.75
C ASP A 26 16.62 -20.53 -20.30
N ALA A 27 15.56 -20.28 -21.08
CA ALA A 27 14.54 -19.31 -20.71
C ALA A 27 13.81 -19.74 -19.44
N ARG A 28 13.62 -18.78 -18.54
CA ARG A 28 13.02 -18.95 -17.22
C ARG A 28 12.12 -17.76 -16.95
N LYS A 29 10.94 -18.01 -16.38
CA LYS A 29 9.97 -16.97 -16.03
C LYS A 29 9.44 -17.24 -14.63
N THR A 30 9.59 -16.27 -13.72
CA THR A 30 8.96 -16.33 -12.40
C THR A 30 7.49 -15.96 -12.54
N VAL A 31 6.62 -16.83 -12.03
CA VAL A 31 5.17 -16.72 -12.12
C VAL A 31 4.55 -16.73 -10.73
N PRO A 32 3.40 -16.08 -10.51
CA PRO A 32 2.64 -16.25 -9.28
C PRO A 32 2.04 -17.65 -9.21
N SER A 33 1.69 -18.10 -8.01
CA SER A 33 0.63 -19.10 -7.80
C SER A 33 -0.55 -18.37 -7.18
N LEU A 34 -1.55 -18.03 -8.00
CA LEU A 34 -2.74 -17.30 -7.58
C LEU A 34 -3.82 -18.28 -7.09
N ALA A 35 -4.46 -17.92 -5.99
CA ALA A 35 -5.74 -18.46 -5.56
C ALA A 35 -6.80 -17.36 -5.59
N PHE A 36 -8.08 -17.72 -5.50
CA PHE A 36 -9.16 -16.74 -5.53
C PHE A 36 -10.18 -17.01 -4.44
N LEU A 37 -10.60 -15.96 -3.73
CA LEU A 37 -11.75 -15.99 -2.84
C LEU A 37 -12.97 -15.47 -3.60
N LEU A 38 -14.00 -16.31 -3.70
CA LEU A 38 -15.31 -15.92 -4.18
C LEU A 38 -16.26 -15.79 -2.99
N VAL A 39 -16.95 -14.66 -2.90
CA VAL A 39 -18.01 -14.43 -1.91
C VAL A 39 -19.33 -14.26 -2.65
N HIS A 40 -20.16 -15.29 -2.59
CA HIS A 40 -21.52 -15.24 -3.09
C HIS A 40 -22.45 -14.80 -1.97
N THR A 41 -23.31 -13.81 -2.23
CA THR A 41 -24.40 -13.45 -1.34
C THR A 41 -25.72 -13.78 -2.01
N ASP A 42 -26.49 -14.66 -1.36
CA ASP A 42 -27.85 -15.00 -1.78
C ASP A 42 -28.75 -13.76 -1.65
N PRO A 43 -29.36 -13.28 -2.74
CA PRO A 43 -30.20 -12.09 -2.71
C PRO A 43 -31.48 -12.26 -1.87
N ASN A 44 -31.95 -13.50 -1.67
CA ASN A 44 -33.20 -13.78 -0.95
C ASN A 44 -32.96 -13.92 0.56
N THR A 45 -31.86 -14.56 0.96
CA THR A 45 -31.57 -14.86 2.38
C THR A 45 -30.51 -13.94 2.99
N GLY A 46 -29.71 -13.25 2.18
CA GLY A 46 -28.56 -12.46 2.63
C GLY A 46 -27.38 -13.32 3.12
N ARG A 47 -27.48 -14.66 3.02
CA ARG A 47 -26.41 -15.57 3.44
C ARG A 47 -25.22 -15.41 2.50
N ALA A 48 -24.03 -15.27 3.09
CA ALA A 48 -22.76 -15.32 2.37
C ALA A 48 -22.22 -16.76 2.33
N THR A 49 -21.80 -17.20 1.15
CA THR A 49 -21.03 -18.44 0.95
C THR A 49 -19.64 -18.06 0.45
N ARG A 50 -18.59 -18.53 1.13
CA ARG A 50 -17.19 -18.24 0.82
C ARG A 50 -16.52 -19.47 0.21
N ILE A 51 -15.99 -19.29 -0.99
CA ILE A 51 -15.37 -20.36 -1.78
C ILE A 51 -13.95 -19.95 -2.10
N LEU A 52 -12.97 -20.80 -1.76
CA LEU A 52 -11.63 -20.69 -2.33
C LEU A 52 -11.56 -21.49 -3.62
N PHE A 53 -10.99 -20.88 -4.65
CA PHE A 53 -10.60 -21.55 -5.89
C PHE A 53 -9.07 -21.64 -5.91
N ASP A 54 -8.57 -22.87 -5.78
CA ASP A 54 -7.18 -23.22 -5.45
C ASP A 54 -6.67 -22.65 -4.11
N LEU A 55 -5.52 -23.16 -3.65
CA LEU A 55 -4.84 -22.73 -2.42
C LEU A 55 -3.36 -22.33 -2.66
N GLY A 56 -2.89 -22.45 -3.90
CA GLY A 56 -1.53 -22.11 -4.32
C GLY A 56 -0.43 -23.02 -3.75
N LEU A 57 0.74 -22.44 -3.42
CA LEU A 57 1.88 -23.18 -2.86
C LEU A 57 1.69 -23.50 -1.37
N ARG A 58 2.21 -24.65 -0.92
CA ARG A 58 2.34 -24.94 0.53
C ARG A 58 3.30 -23.95 1.17
N ARG A 59 2.95 -23.47 2.36
CA ARG A 59 3.80 -22.61 3.19
C ARG A 59 5.17 -23.23 3.46
N ASP A 60 5.19 -24.52 3.81
CA ASP A 60 6.39 -25.32 4.04
C ASP A 60 6.58 -26.37 2.95
N ILE A 61 7.57 -26.15 2.08
CA ILE A 61 7.89 -27.04 0.97
C ILE A 61 8.38 -28.43 1.43
N ASN A 62 8.87 -28.55 2.67
CA ASN A 62 9.34 -29.84 3.19
C ASN A 62 8.19 -30.81 3.50
N ARG A 63 6.95 -30.31 3.49
CA ARG A 63 5.75 -31.12 3.72
C ARG A 63 5.23 -31.79 2.45
N TYR A 64 5.69 -31.37 1.26
CA TYR A 64 5.44 -32.14 0.05
C TYR A 64 6.18 -33.48 0.08
N VAL A 65 5.66 -34.50 -0.60
CA VAL A 65 6.40 -35.75 -0.80
C VAL A 65 7.73 -35.55 -1.56
N ALA A 66 8.73 -36.40 -1.29
CA ALA A 66 10.09 -36.26 -1.80
C ALA A 66 10.22 -36.05 -3.33
N PRO A 67 9.41 -36.69 -4.21
CA PRO A 67 9.49 -36.41 -5.64
C PRO A 67 9.08 -34.98 -6.01
N ILE A 68 8.09 -34.40 -5.31
CA ILE A 68 7.68 -33.00 -5.50
C ILE A 68 8.76 -32.05 -4.97
N GLN A 69 9.38 -32.35 -3.82
CA GLN A 69 10.52 -31.56 -3.32
C GLN A 69 11.65 -31.47 -4.36
N LYS A 70 11.99 -32.61 -4.97
CA LYS A 70 12.99 -32.66 -6.06
C LYS A 70 12.52 -31.90 -7.31
N HIS A 71 11.22 -31.91 -7.62
CA HIS A 71 10.67 -31.10 -8.70
C HIS A 71 10.86 -29.59 -8.42
N ILE A 72 10.60 -29.15 -7.19
CA ILE A 72 10.73 -27.77 -6.73
C ILE A 72 12.17 -27.24 -6.84
N GLU A 73 13.19 -28.08 -6.70
CA GLU A 73 14.59 -27.69 -6.93
C GLU A 73 14.80 -27.10 -8.34
N THR A 74 14.01 -27.55 -9.33
CA THR A 74 14.06 -27.05 -10.72
C THR A 74 13.19 -25.80 -10.95
N ARG A 75 12.54 -25.30 -9.90
CA ARG A 75 11.55 -24.20 -9.94
C ARG A 75 12.00 -22.95 -9.19
N GLN A 76 13.29 -22.80 -8.96
CA GLN A 76 13.88 -21.68 -8.22
C GLN A 76 14.13 -20.45 -9.12
N PRO A 77 14.06 -19.21 -8.58
CA PRO A 77 13.65 -18.88 -7.21
C PRO A 77 12.17 -19.15 -6.91
N LEU A 78 11.89 -19.56 -5.67
CA LEU A 78 10.54 -19.79 -5.17
C LEU A 78 10.30 -19.04 -3.85
N THR A 79 9.13 -18.46 -3.69
CA THR A 79 8.63 -17.87 -2.44
C THR A 79 7.28 -18.48 -2.09
N THR A 80 7.11 -18.92 -0.84
CA THR A 80 5.84 -19.47 -0.35
C THR A 80 4.98 -18.45 0.41
N GLU A 81 5.53 -17.25 0.66
CA GLU A 81 4.88 -16.20 1.42
C GLU A 81 4.49 -15.00 0.52
N PRO A 82 3.31 -14.38 0.73
CA PRO A 82 2.25 -14.87 1.61
C PRO A 82 1.66 -16.18 1.07
N ASP A 83 1.29 -17.08 1.98
CA ASP A 83 0.45 -18.24 1.63
C ASP A 83 -1.05 -17.87 1.63
N VAL A 84 -1.92 -18.81 1.27
CA VAL A 84 -3.37 -18.55 1.20
C VAL A 84 -3.96 -18.08 2.54
N VAL A 85 -3.49 -18.62 3.67
CA VAL A 85 -3.97 -18.25 5.00
C VAL A 85 -3.54 -16.84 5.37
N ALA A 86 -2.26 -16.49 5.13
CA ALA A 86 -1.76 -15.13 5.32
C ALA A 86 -2.51 -14.13 4.42
N SER A 87 -2.82 -14.51 3.18
CA SER A 87 -3.62 -13.70 2.25
C SER A 87 -5.07 -13.52 2.71
N LEU A 88 -5.73 -14.54 3.26
CA LEU A 88 -7.05 -14.41 3.88
C LEU A 88 -7.03 -13.48 5.10
N ALA A 89 -6.01 -13.60 5.94
CA ALA A 89 -5.84 -12.74 7.11
C ALA A 89 -5.66 -11.27 6.71
N LYS A 90 -5.14 -10.98 5.50
CA LYS A 90 -5.16 -9.62 4.94
C LYS A 90 -6.59 -9.09 4.79
N GLY A 91 -7.54 -9.92 4.40
CA GLY A 91 -8.98 -9.58 4.36
C GLY A 91 -9.72 -9.67 5.69
N GLY A 92 -9.04 -9.98 6.79
CA GLY A 92 -9.68 -10.17 8.11
C GLY A 92 -10.44 -11.49 8.25
N LEU A 93 -10.14 -12.48 7.39
CA LEU A 93 -10.75 -13.81 7.42
C LEU A 93 -9.78 -14.85 7.98
N THR A 94 -10.35 -15.91 8.54
CA THR A 94 -9.65 -17.10 9.01
C THR A 94 -10.04 -18.31 8.16
N PRO A 95 -9.28 -19.43 8.20
CA PRO A 95 -9.67 -20.65 7.49
C PRO A 95 -11.06 -21.17 7.87
N ASP A 96 -11.51 -20.97 9.11
CA ASP A 96 -12.83 -21.40 9.59
C ASP A 96 -13.99 -20.64 8.93
N ASP A 97 -13.73 -19.48 8.31
CA ASP A 97 -14.73 -18.69 7.59
C ASP A 97 -15.04 -19.23 6.18
N ILE A 98 -14.26 -20.20 5.70
CA ILE A 98 -14.34 -20.72 4.33
C ILE A 98 -15.23 -21.97 4.27
N ASP A 99 -16.30 -21.90 3.48
CA ASP A 99 -17.27 -22.99 3.36
C ASP A 99 -16.77 -24.10 2.41
N TYR A 100 -16.22 -23.71 1.26
CA TYR A 100 -15.80 -24.63 0.21
C TYR A 100 -14.41 -24.31 -0.35
N ILE A 101 -13.69 -25.35 -0.74
CA ILE A 101 -12.43 -25.26 -1.46
C ILE A 101 -12.59 -26.05 -2.75
N ILE A 102 -12.60 -25.36 -3.88
CA ILE A 102 -12.68 -25.94 -5.21
C ILE A 102 -11.27 -25.93 -5.80
N TYR A 103 -10.72 -27.11 -6.08
CA TYR A 103 -9.47 -27.17 -6.83
C TYR A 103 -9.76 -27.15 -8.33
N SER A 104 -9.06 -26.27 -9.05
CA SER A 104 -8.98 -26.33 -10.50
C SER A 104 -8.45 -27.68 -10.94
N HIS A 105 -7.42 -28.18 -10.25
CA HIS A 105 -6.85 -29.51 -10.35
C HIS A 105 -5.86 -29.77 -9.20
N VAL A 106 -5.24 -30.94 -9.16
CA VAL A 106 -4.49 -31.44 -7.99
C VAL A 106 -2.96 -31.42 -8.14
N HIS A 107 -2.39 -30.51 -8.95
CA HIS A 107 -0.94 -30.31 -8.95
C HIS A 107 -0.46 -29.60 -7.68
N TRP A 108 0.81 -29.84 -7.34
CA TRP A 108 1.48 -29.40 -6.13
C TRP A 108 1.39 -27.89 -5.87
N ASP A 109 1.34 -27.08 -6.92
CA ASP A 109 1.31 -25.63 -6.93
C ASP A 109 -0.10 -25.02 -6.81
N HIS A 110 -1.14 -25.84 -6.68
CA HIS A 110 -2.53 -25.42 -6.51
C HIS A 110 -3.13 -25.86 -5.17
N ILE A 111 -2.51 -26.84 -4.51
CA ILE A 111 -3.13 -27.58 -3.43
C ILE A 111 -2.94 -26.96 -2.05
N GLY A 112 -1.97 -26.05 -1.87
CA GLY A 112 -1.67 -25.42 -0.58
C GLY A 112 -1.61 -26.42 0.58
N GLU A 113 -2.09 -26.01 1.76
CA GLU A 113 -2.17 -26.87 2.94
C GLU A 113 -3.65 -27.18 3.31
N PRO A 114 -4.22 -28.31 2.86
CA PRO A 114 -5.62 -28.66 3.16
C PRO A 114 -5.92 -28.78 4.65
N LEU A 115 -4.92 -29.13 5.47
CA LEU A 115 -5.10 -29.29 6.92
C LEU A 115 -5.39 -27.97 7.65
N ASP A 116 -5.07 -26.83 7.04
CA ASP A 116 -5.39 -25.52 7.60
C ASP A 116 -6.91 -25.24 7.58
N PHE A 117 -7.69 -26.02 6.81
CA PHE A 117 -9.14 -25.85 6.60
C PHE A 117 -9.95 -27.03 7.17
N PRO A 118 -10.15 -27.08 8.50
CA PRO A 118 -10.74 -28.23 9.17
C PRO A 118 -12.24 -28.41 8.89
N THR A 119 -12.95 -27.32 8.56
CA THR A 119 -14.42 -27.30 8.40
C THR A 119 -14.87 -27.29 6.94
N SER A 120 -14.03 -26.83 6.01
CA SER A 120 -14.41 -26.64 4.61
C SER A 120 -14.70 -27.97 3.89
N THR A 121 -15.59 -27.93 2.90
CA THR A 121 -15.82 -29.05 1.97
C THR A 121 -14.96 -28.88 0.72
N PHE A 122 -14.23 -29.91 0.33
CA PHE A 122 -13.37 -29.91 -0.84
C PHE A 122 -14.13 -30.41 -2.07
N VAL A 123 -13.90 -29.77 -3.21
CA VAL A 123 -14.55 -30.10 -4.49
C VAL A 123 -13.49 -30.24 -5.56
N VAL A 124 -13.55 -31.34 -6.30
CA VAL A 124 -12.63 -31.63 -7.41
C VAL A 124 -13.40 -32.09 -8.64
N GLY A 125 -12.83 -31.88 -9.83
CA GLY A 125 -13.42 -32.35 -11.07
C GLY A 125 -13.34 -33.86 -11.23
N HIS A 126 -14.17 -34.38 -12.14
CA HIS A 126 -14.26 -35.81 -12.41
C HIS A 126 -12.93 -36.40 -12.91
N GLY A 127 -12.40 -37.39 -12.20
CA GLY A 127 -11.14 -38.06 -12.52
C GLY A 127 -9.96 -37.59 -11.65
N SER A 128 -10.13 -36.55 -10.84
CA SER A 128 -9.09 -36.11 -9.90
C SER A 128 -8.79 -37.16 -8.82
N ILE A 129 -9.80 -37.90 -8.34
CA ILE A 129 -9.58 -38.98 -7.37
C ILE A 129 -8.75 -40.12 -7.99
N ASP A 130 -8.99 -40.45 -9.25
CA ASP A 130 -8.20 -41.45 -9.97
C ASP A 130 -6.74 -41.01 -10.17
N VAL A 131 -6.52 -39.72 -10.44
CA VAL A 131 -5.17 -39.14 -10.51
C VAL A 131 -4.45 -39.26 -9.17
N LEU A 132 -5.09 -38.88 -8.06
CA LEU A 132 -4.52 -38.99 -6.70
C LEU A 132 -4.20 -40.45 -6.33
N ASN A 133 -5.00 -41.40 -6.78
CA ASN A 133 -4.78 -42.82 -6.55
C ASN A 133 -3.70 -43.45 -7.46
N GLY A 134 -3.17 -42.71 -8.43
CA GLY A 134 -2.19 -43.21 -9.40
C GLY A 134 -2.78 -44.13 -10.47
N ASN A 135 -4.10 -44.07 -10.69
CA ASN A 135 -4.80 -44.90 -11.67
C ASN A 135 -4.68 -44.36 -13.12
N CYS A 136 -4.03 -43.21 -13.32
CA CYS A 136 -3.88 -42.58 -14.63
C CYS A 136 -2.51 -42.93 -15.25
N SER A 137 -2.48 -43.94 -16.13
CA SER A 137 -1.24 -44.46 -16.74
C SER A 137 -0.64 -43.58 -17.85
N SER A 138 -1.34 -42.52 -18.28
CA SER A 138 -0.91 -41.65 -19.39
C SER A 138 -0.05 -40.46 -18.94
N LEU A 139 0.01 -40.16 -17.64
CA LEU A 139 0.76 -39.02 -17.11
C LEU A 139 2.25 -39.34 -17.01
N ARG A 140 3.12 -38.42 -17.44
CA ARG A 140 4.58 -38.59 -17.46
C ARG A 140 5.29 -37.31 -17.05
N GLY A 141 6.41 -37.48 -16.33
CA GLY A 141 7.31 -36.38 -15.95
C GLY A 141 7.28 -36.10 -14.45
N GLY A 142 8.28 -35.34 -13.97
CA GLY A 142 8.44 -35.07 -12.54
C GLY A 142 7.33 -34.23 -11.90
N HIS A 143 6.51 -33.54 -12.70
CA HIS A 143 5.34 -32.78 -12.25
C HIS A 143 4.12 -33.68 -12.00
N SER A 144 4.10 -34.90 -12.54
CA SER A 144 2.99 -35.86 -12.40
C SER A 144 3.11 -36.72 -11.14
N THR A 145 3.44 -36.10 -10.00
CA THR A 145 3.41 -36.77 -8.68
C THR A 145 2.24 -36.23 -7.87
N PHE A 146 1.41 -37.12 -7.35
CA PHE A 146 0.18 -36.77 -6.65
C PHE A 146 0.11 -37.47 -5.28
N GLU A 147 -0.42 -36.77 -4.29
CA GLU A 147 -0.49 -37.23 -2.90
C GLU A 147 -1.84 -37.92 -2.66
N LYS A 148 -1.84 -39.25 -2.50
CA LYS A 148 -3.07 -40.05 -2.38
C LYS A 148 -3.99 -39.61 -1.23
N ASP A 149 -3.39 -39.12 -0.15
CA ASP A 149 -4.03 -38.68 1.09
C ASP A 149 -4.23 -37.16 1.17
N LEU A 150 -4.11 -36.45 0.03
CA LEU A 150 -4.29 -35.00 -0.04
C LEU A 150 -5.66 -34.53 0.48
N LEU A 151 -6.72 -35.24 0.06
CA LEU A 151 -8.10 -34.81 0.28
C LEU A 151 -8.73 -35.51 1.49
N PRO A 152 -9.44 -34.79 2.37
CA PRO A 152 -10.01 -35.37 3.59
C PRO A 152 -11.21 -36.28 3.28
N VAL A 153 -11.10 -37.54 3.69
CA VAL A 153 -12.19 -38.53 3.56
C VAL A 153 -13.46 -38.03 4.24
N GLY A 154 -14.59 -38.08 3.53
CA GLY A 154 -15.90 -37.67 4.03
C GLY A 154 -16.21 -36.18 3.93
N ARG A 155 -15.24 -35.35 3.50
CA ARG A 155 -15.44 -33.91 3.19
C ARG A 155 -15.00 -33.56 1.77
N THR A 156 -15.05 -34.52 0.86
CA THR A 156 -14.67 -34.34 -0.53
C THR A 156 -15.81 -34.73 -1.46
N ILE A 157 -16.11 -33.84 -2.41
CA ILE A 157 -17.06 -34.05 -3.49
C ILE A 157 -16.25 -34.13 -4.79
N GLU A 158 -16.34 -35.25 -5.50
CA GLU A 158 -15.90 -35.33 -6.90
C GLU A 158 -17.11 -35.09 -7.79
N LEU A 159 -16.99 -34.14 -8.72
CA LEU A 159 -18.07 -33.81 -9.65
C LEU A 159 -18.38 -35.00 -10.57
N ALA A 160 -19.64 -35.10 -10.98
CA ALA A 160 -20.06 -36.12 -11.94
C ALA A 160 -19.37 -35.92 -13.30
N GLY A 161 -19.17 -37.01 -14.04
CA GLY A 161 -18.49 -36.97 -15.33
C GLY A 161 -19.23 -36.13 -16.38
N PRO A 162 -18.51 -35.31 -17.18
CA PRO A 162 -19.11 -34.43 -18.20
C PRO A 162 -19.88 -35.16 -19.32
N ALA A 163 -19.77 -36.48 -19.43
CA ALA A 163 -20.51 -37.33 -20.38
C ALA A 163 -21.92 -37.71 -19.90
N HIS A 164 -22.25 -37.52 -18.61
CA HIS A 164 -23.59 -37.70 -18.09
C HIS A 164 -24.48 -36.49 -18.47
N VAL A 165 -25.00 -36.49 -19.70
CA VAL A 165 -26.10 -35.62 -20.11
C VAL A 165 -27.38 -36.44 -20.08
N THR A 166 -28.09 -36.45 -18.96
CA THR A 166 -29.41 -37.09 -18.90
C THR A 166 -30.43 -36.22 -19.64
N THR A 167 -30.93 -36.68 -20.78
CA THR A 167 -32.03 -36.04 -21.55
C THR A 167 -33.39 -36.15 -20.88
N THR A 168 -33.45 -36.55 -19.61
CA THR A 168 -34.72 -36.62 -18.87
C THR A 168 -35.04 -35.25 -18.31
N ASN A 169 -36.14 -34.66 -18.80
CA ASN A 169 -36.87 -33.55 -18.17
C ASN A 169 -37.33 -33.97 -16.76
N LYS A 170 -36.41 -34.05 -15.80
CA LYS A 170 -36.75 -34.02 -14.38
C LYS A 170 -36.91 -32.55 -14.00
N SER A 171 -38.02 -32.25 -13.34
CA SER A 171 -38.30 -30.93 -12.75
C SER A 171 -37.05 -30.43 -11.99
N PRO A 172 -36.76 -29.11 -12.02
CA PRO A 172 -35.62 -28.58 -11.29
C PRO A 172 -35.68 -29.04 -9.83
N PRO A 173 -34.55 -29.46 -9.22
CA PRO A 173 -34.53 -29.73 -7.80
C PRO A 173 -35.02 -28.47 -7.06
N PRO A 174 -35.72 -28.62 -5.92
CA PRO A 174 -36.24 -27.49 -5.16
C PRO A 174 -35.12 -26.49 -4.89
N GLU A 175 -35.42 -25.19 -5.02
CA GLU A 175 -34.49 -24.09 -4.72
C GLU A 175 -33.84 -24.34 -3.35
N LEU A 176 -32.56 -24.69 -3.36
CA LEU A 176 -31.79 -25.08 -2.18
C LEU A 176 -31.45 -23.88 -1.25
N GLY A 177 -32.22 -22.79 -1.33
CA GLY A 177 -32.06 -21.61 -0.49
C GLY A 177 -30.67 -20.99 -0.57
N GLY A 178 -30.13 -20.82 -1.79
CA GLY A 178 -28.82 -20.19 -2.01
C GLY A 178 -27.61 -21.07 -1.70
N LEU A 179 -27.79 -22.36 -1.38
CA LEU A 179 -26.68 -23.31 -1.21
C LEU A 179 -26.11 -23.77 -2.56
N PRO A 180 -24.80 -24.02 -2.64
CA PRO A 180 -24.18 -24.62 -3.82
C PRO A 180 -24.75 -26.01 -4.14
N ASN A 181 -25.00 -26.28 -5.41
CA ASN A 181 -25.44 -27.59 -5.89
C ASN A 181 -24.41 -28.18 -6.87
N PHE A 182 -23.58 -29.10 -6.34
CA PHE A 182 -22.52 -29.80 -7.07
C PHE A 182 -22.99 -31.07 -7.80
N SER A 183 -24.24 -31.48 -7.64
CA SER A 183 -24.78 -32.73 -8.20
C SER A 183 -25.64 -32.52 -9.44
N GLN A 184 -25.46 -31.38 -10.12
CA GLN A 184 -26.23 -31.03 -11.31
C GLN A 184 -25.69 -31.71 -12.56
N ASP A 185 -26.56 -31.80 -13.57
CA ASP A 185 -26.16 -32.20 -14.92
C ASP A 185 -25.41 -31.07 -15.62
N TRP A 186 -24.36 -31.41 -16.37
CA TRP A 186 -23.59 -30.47 -17.19
C TRP A 186 -24.44 -29.93 -18.34
N LYS A 187 -24.44 -28.60 -18.52
CA LYS A 187 -25.20 -27.90 -19.56
C LYS A 187 -24.31 -26.98 -20.39
N PRO A 188 -24.63 -26.72 -21.66
CA PRO A 188 -23.89 -25.73 -22.45
C PRO A 188 -24.26 -24.30 -22.03
N LEU A 189 -23.27 -23.41 -22.05
CA LEU A 189 -23.42 -21.96 -21.85
C LEU A 189 -22.60 -21.21 -22.92
N GLY A 190 -23.27 -20.72 -23.96
CA GLY A 190 -22.61 -20.00 -25.06
C GLY A 190 -21.54 -20.86 -25.75
N SER A 191 -20.28 -20.39 -25.74
CA SER A 191 -19.12 -21.11 -26.30
C SER A 191 -18.56 -22.20 -25.38
N LEU A 192 -19.04 -22.30 -24.14
CA LEU A 192 -18.67 -23.32 -23.17
C LEU A 192 -19.62 -24.52 -23.30
N PRO A 193 -19.14 -25.71 -23.70
CA PRO A 193 -20.03 -26.84 -23.98
C PRO A 193 -20.61 -27.48 -22.72
N ARG A 194 -19.93 -27.32 -21.57
CA ARG A 194 -20.23 -28.03 -20.33
C ARG A 194 -19.94 -27.14 -19.11
N THR A 195 -21.00 -26.70 -18.46
CA THR A 195 -20.98 -25.90 -17.24
C THR A 195 -22.00 -26.38 -16.22
N LEU A 196 -21.76 -26.07 -14.95
CA LEU A 196 -22.69 -26.24 -13.83
C LEU A 196 -22.94 -24.87 -13.22
N ASP A 197 -24.19 -24.41 -13.17
CA ASP A 197 -24.56 -23.17 -12.47
C ASP A 197 -24.61 -23.45 -10.97
N LEU A 198 -23.55 -23.08 -10.25
CA LEU A 198 -23.31 -23.56 -8.90
C LEU A 198 -24.45 -23.20 -7.93
N PHE A 199 -25.04 -22.02 -8.10
CA PHE A 199 -26.09 -21.49 -7.22
C PHE A 199 -27.48 -21.48 -7.87
N ASN A 200 -27.60 -21.90 -9.13
CA ASN A 200 -28.83 -21.82 -9.95
C ASN A 200 -29.36 -20.38 -10.13
N ASP A 201 -28.50 -19.38 -9.97
CA ASP A 201 -28.83 -17.96 -10.12
C ASP A 201 -27.99 -17.28 -11.22
N GLY A 202 -27.17 -18.07 -11.93
CA GLY A 202 -26.26 -17.63 -12.97
C GLY A 202 -25.11 -16.76 -12.49
N SER A 203 -24.79 -16.75 -11.18
CA SER A 203 -23.70 -15.91 -10.64
C SER A 203 -22.32 -16.56 -10.74
N VAL A 204 -22.22 -17.88 -10.59
CA VAL A 204 -20.96 -18.63 -10.63
C VAL A 204 -21.20 -19.95 -11.35
N TYR A 205 -20.38 -20.22 -12.37
CA TYR A 205 -20.39 -21.48 -13.09
C TYR A 205 -19.09 -22.23 -12.89
N ILE A 206 -19.18 -23.53 -12.61
CA ILE A 206 -18.06 -24.46 -12.80
C ILE A 206 -18.02 -24.85 -14.28
N VAL A 207 -16.85 -24.83 -14.87
CA VAL A 207 -16.63 -25.06 -16.31
C VAL A 207 -15.67 -26.23 -16.47
N ASP A 208 -16.07 -27.23 -17.26
CA ASP A 208 -15.19 -28.34 -17.61
C ASP A 208 -14.10 -27.86 -18.60
N ALA A 209 -12.83 -28.06 -18.24
CA ALA A 209 -11.67 -27.51 -18.93
C ALA A 209 -10.63 -28.60 -19.25
N PRO A 210 -10.98 -29.60 -20.09
CA PRO A 210 -10.12 -30.76 -20.33
C PRO A 210 -8.81 -30.37 -21.04
N GLY A 211 -7.77 -31.14 -20.76
CA GLY A 211 -6.48 -31.06 -21.46
C GLY A 211 -5.29 -31.13 -20.52
N HIS A 212 -5.26 -30.25 -19.50
CA HIS A 212 -4.13 -30.20 -18.56
C HIS A 212 -3.99 -31.46 -17.71
N LEU A 213 -5.03 -31.77 -16.95
CA LEU A 213 -5.10 -32.94 -16.09
C LEU A 213 -6.53 -33.51 -16.11
N PRO A 214 -6.73 -34.83 -15.95
CA PRO A 214 -8.07 -35.36 -15.70
C PRO A 214 -8.72 -34.67 -14.50
N GLY A 215 -9.97 -34.23 -14.66
CA GLY A 215 -10.70 -33.46 -13.65
C GLY A 215 -10.36 -31.97 -13.61
N HIS A 216 -9.62 -31.43 -14.58
CA HIS A 216 -9.35 -29.99 -14.64
C HIS A 216 -10.65 -29.18 -14.89
N ILE A 217 -10.91 -28.22 -14.00
CA ILE A 217 -12.08 -27.35 -14.01
C ILE A 217 -11.69 -25.89 -13.80
N ASN A 218 -12.51 -25.01 -14.37
CA ASN A 218 -12.37 -23.55 -14.31
C ASN A 218 -13.64 -22.93 -13.71
N LEU A 219 -13.58 -21.65 -13.32
CA LEU A 219 -14.77 -20.92 -12.86
C LEU A 219 -15.08 -19.73 -13.77
N LEU A 220 -16.37 -19.48 -14.02
CA LEU A 220 -16.87 -18.24 -14.62
C LEU A 220 -17.78 -17.53 -13.61
N GLY A 221 -17.38 -16.34 -13.16
CA GLY A 221 -18.13 -15.52 -12.21
C GLY A 221 -18.73 -14.27 -12.87
N HIS A 222 -19.93 -13.90 -12.44
CA HIS A 222 -20.62 -12.67 -12.85
C HIS A 222 -20.59 -11.64 -11.72
N THR A 223 -19.67 -10.68 -11.83
CA THR A 223 -19.48 -9.61 -10.85
C THR A 223 -20.23 -8.34 -11.26
N PRO A 224 -20.41 -7.35 -10.36
CA PRO A 224 -20.97 -6.04 -10.72
C PRO A 224 -20.19 -5.31 -11.83
N ASN A 225 -18.89 -5.61 -12.00
CA ASN A 225 -18.00 -4.94 -12.95
C ASN A 225 -17.85 -5.71 -14.27
N GLY A 226 -18.48 -6.88 -14.40
CA GLY A 226 -18.36 -7.72 -15.59
C GLY A 226 -18.13 -9.19 -15.26
N ARG A 227 -17.86 -9.97 -16.30
CA ARG A 227 -17.63 -11.42 -16.20
C ARG A 227 -16.14 -11.71 -16.06
N ILE A 228 -15.78 -12.58 -15.12
CA ILE A 228 -14.41 -12.98 -14.84
C ILE A 228 -14.31 -14.50 -14.99
N TYR A 229 -13.28 -14.98 -15.69
CA TYR A 229 -13.00 -16.39 -15.89
C TYR A 229 -11.67 -16.76 -15.23
N LEU A 230 -11.73 -17.65 -14.25
CA LEU A 230 -10.59 -18.18 -13.51
C LEU A 230 -10.15 -19.48 -14.16
N GLY A 231 -9.04 -19.42 -14.89
CA GLY A 231 -8.65 -20.44 -15.87
C GLY A 231 -7.78 -21.57 -15.36
N GLY A 232 -7.38 -21.56 -14.08
CA GLY A 232 -6.41 -22.51 -13.55
C GLY A 232 -5.17 -22.62 -14.47
N ASP A 233 -4.72 -23.86 -14.65
CA ASP A 233 -3.69 -24.25 -15.63
C ASP A 233 -4.22 -24.65 -17.01
N ALA A 234 -5.43 -24.21 -17.39
CA ALA A 234 -5.88 -24.37 -18.78
C ALA A 234 -4.91 -23.68 -19.76
N CYS A 235 -4.16 -22.69 -19.28
CA CYS A 235 -3.10 -21.99 -19.99
C CYS A 235 -2.08 -21.45 -18.98
N HIS A 236 -0.79 -21.74 -19.17
CA HIS A 236 0.26 -21.32 -18.23
C HIS A 236 0.93 -19.99 -18.60
N ASP A 237 0.76 -19.53 -19.85
CA ASP A 237 1.39 -18.29 -20.35
C ASP A 237 0.46 -17.61 -21.36
N ARG A 238 0.21 -16.30 -21.20
CA ARG A 238 -0.72 -15.55 -22.07
C ARG A 238 -0.35 -15.60 -23.54
N ARG A 239 0.92 -15.83 -23.90
CA ARG A 239 1.35 -15.96 -25.30
C ARG A 239 0.74 -17.17 -26.01
N LEU A 240 0.33 -18.21 -25.27
CA LEU A 240 -0.46 -19.32 -25.80
C LEU A 240 -1.89 -18.87 -26.11
N LEU A 241 -2.48 -18.06 -25.23
CA LEU A 241 -3.81 -17.49 -25.42
C LEU A 241 -3.83 -16.53 -26.61
N THR A 242 -2.83 -15.65 -26.77
CA THR A 242 -2.77 -14.72 -27.91
C THR A 242 -2.39 -15.39 -29.23
N GLY A 243 -1.80 -16.60 -29.17
CA GLY A 243 -1.29 -17.32 -30.33
C GLY A 243 0.09 -16.87 -30.79
N GLU A 244 0.81 -16.08 -29.98
CA GLU A 244 2.22 -15.73 -30.22
C GLU A 244 3.13 -16.96 -30.06
N LYS A 245 2.76 -17.90 -29.19
CA LYS A 245 3.48 -19.14 -28.92
C LYS A 245 2.56 -20.35 -28.99
N GLU A 246 3.16 -21.50 -29.22
CA GLU A 246 2.54 -22.83 -29.18
C GLU A 246 2.92 -23.55 -27.88
N ILE A 247 2.19 -24.62 -27.54
CA ILE A 247 2.46 -25.44 -26.36
C ILE A 247 3.87 -26.07 -26.47
N GLY A 248 4.65 -25.95 -25.41
CA GLY A 248 5.99 -26.55 -25.32
C GLY A 248 5.96 -28.08 -25.17
N GLU A 249 6.93 -28.73 -25.81
CA GLU A 249 7.21 -30.16 -25.64
C GLU A 249 8.70 -30.39 -25.36
N TRP A 250 9.02 -31.41 -24.59
CA TRP A 250 10.40 -31.80 -24.30
C TRP A 250 10.57 -33.32 -24.27
N HIS A 251 11.81 -33.79 -24.27
CA HIS A 251 12.09 -35.22 -24.13
C HIS A 251 12.47 -35.55 -22.68
N ASP A 252 11.91 -36.62 -22.13
CA ASP A 252 12.39 -37.19 -20.86
C ASP A 252 13.75 -37.90 -21.03
N VAL A 253 14.30 -38.39 -19.91
CA VAL A 253 15.58 -39.12 -19.88
C VAL A 253 15.57 -40.42 -20.71
N HIS A 254 14.39 -40.91 -21.08
CA HIS A 254 14.20 -42.10 -21.91
C HIS A 254 13.89 -41.75 -23.37
N GLY A 255 13.90 -40.46 -23.74
CA GLY A 255 13.64 -39.97 -25.09
C GLY A 255 12.16 -39.83 -25.45
N ASN A 256 11.22 -40.06 -24.53
CA ASN A 256 9.80 -39.89 -24.80
C ASN A 256 9.44 -38.40 -24.84
N VAL A 257 8.57 -38.02 -25.78
CA VAL A 257 7.99 -36.68 -25.82
C VAL A 257 7.05 -36.49 -24.62
N CYS A 258 7.26 -35.39 -23.91
CA CYS A 258 6.50 -34.96 -22.74
C CYS A 258 5.87 -33.60 -23.04
N CYS A 259 4.69 -33.39 -22.45
CA CYS A 259 3.96 -32.13 -22.47
C CYS A 259 3.47 -31.86 -21.04
N ILE A 260 3.29 -30.59 -20.68
CA ILE A 260 2.69 -30.24 -19.38
C ILE A 260 1.20 -30.63 -19.33
N HIS A 261 0.54 -30.68 -20.49
CA HIS A 261 -0.84 -31.09 -20.63
C HIS A 261 -0.93 -32.59 -20.93
N ALA A 262 -1.75 -33.31 -20.16
CA ALA A 262 -2.02 -34.73 -20.33
C ALA A 262 -2.63 -35.07 -21.70
N ASP A 263 -3.48 -34.19 -22.22
CA ASP A 263 -4.04 -34.24 -23.58
C ASP A 263 -3.87 -32.87 -24.24
N ARG A 264 -2.83 -32.76 -25.07
CA ARG A 264 -2.49 -31.53 -25.79
C ARG A 264 -3.62 -31.06 -26.69
N ALA A 265 -4.26 -31.94 -27.44
CA ALA A 265 -5.30 -31.56 -28.39
C ALA A 265 -6.54 -31.02 -27.67
N ALA A 266 -6.91 -31.63 -26.55
CA ALA A 266 -7.97 -31.10 -25.69
C ALA A 266 -7.60 -29.76 -25.06
N ALA A 267 -6.34 -29.59 -24.62
CA ALA A 267 -5.84 -28.32 -24.07
C ALA A 267 -5.90 -27.19 -25.10
N GLU A 268 -5.45 -27.42 -26.33
CA GLU A 268 -5.53 -26.45 -27.43
C GLU A 268 -7.00 -26.04 -27.72
N ALA A 269 -7.92 -27.01 -27.70
CA ALA A 269 -9.34 -26.73 -27.86
C ALA A 269 -9.92 -25.93 -26.68
N THR A 270 -9.43 -26.16 -25.45
CA THR A 270 -9.81 -25.38 -24.25
C THR A 270 -9.28 -23.96 -24.35
N ILE A 271 -8.00 -23.76 -24.70
CA ILE A 271 -7.41 -22.44 -24.91
C ILE A 271 -8.18 -21.65 -25.97
N GLU A 272 -8.57 -22.28 -27.08
CA GLU A 272 -9.37 -21.63 -28.13
C GLU A 272 -10.76 -21.21 -27.63
N ARG A 273 -11.41 -21.97 -26.75
CA ARG A 273 -12.67 -21.55 -26.11
C ARG A 273 -12.46 -20.34 -25.21
N ILE A 274 -11.40 -20.34 -24.41
CA ILE A 274 -11.06 -19.23 -23.50
C ILE A 274 -10.73 -17.97 -24.31
N ARG A 275 -10.02 -18.10 -25.44
CA ARG A 275 -9.73 -17.01 -26.37
C ARG A 275 -10.99 -16.35 -26.93
N ARG A 276 -12.05 -17.14 -27.16
CA ARG A 276 -13.35 -16.58 -27.58
C ARG A 276 -14.03 -15.82 -26.46
N LEU A 277 -13.97 -16.32 -25.22
CA LEU A 277 -14.50 -15.59 -24.06
C LEU A 277 -13.81 -14.24 -23.87
N GLU A 278 -12.48 -14.19 -24.01
CA GLU A 278 -11.72 -12.94 -23.93
C GLU A 278 -12.19 -11.93 -25.00
N LYS A 279 -12.40 -12.39 -26.24
CA LYS A 279 -12.95 -11.56 -27.32
C LYS A 279 -14.38 -11.08 -27.04
N ASP A 280 -15.15 -11.85 -26.29
CA ASP A 280 -16.50 -11.50 -25.83
C ASP A 280 -16.50 -10.59 -24.58
N GLY A 281 -15.34 -10.05 -24.21
CA GLY A 281 -15.16 -9.09 -23.11
C GLY A 281 -15.16 -9.71 -21.72
N VAL A 282 -14.90 -11.02 -21.60
CA VAL A 282 -14.69 -11.68 -20.31
C VAL A 282 -13.24 -11.46 -19.86
N GLU A 283 -13.03 -11.01 -18.62
CA GLU A 283 -11.69 -10.91 -18.05
C GLU A 283 -11.16 -12.32 -17.75
N ILE A 284 -10.00 -12.68 -18.32
CA ILE A 284 -9.39 -14.01 -18.15
C ILE A 284 -8.18 -13.90 -17.22
N ILE A 285 -8.16 -14.72 -16.17
CA ILE A 285 -7.06 -14.80 -15.21
C ILE A 285 -6.65 -16.26 -15.03
N PHE A 286 -5.38 -16.58 -15.32
CA PHE A 286 -4.79 -17.89 -15.07
C PHE A 286 -4.04 -17.92 -13.74
N SER A 287 -3.81 -19.11 -13.17
CA SER A 287 -3.12 -19.24 -11.87
C SER A 287 -1.67 -18.70 -11.90
N HIS A 288 -1.04 -18.72 -13.07
CA HIS A 288 0.34 -18.30 -13.29
C HIS A 288 0.47 -17.04 -14.17
N ASP A 289 -0.57 -16.19 -14.16
CA ASP A 289 -0.64 -15.03 -15.04
C ASP A 289 0.21 -13.84 -14.55
N VAL A 290 1.47 -13.83 -14.99
CA VAL A 290 2.43 -12.75 -14.73
C VAL A 290 1.98 -11.41 -15.30
N GLU A 291 1.28 -11.40 -16.43
CA GLU A 291 0.85 -10.15 -17.08
C GLU A 291 -0.29 -9.52 -16.29
N TRP A 292 -1.28 -10.32 -15.89
CA TRP A 292 -2.36 -9.87 -15.02
C TRP A 292 -1.85 -9.41 -13.65
N GLU A 293 -0.93 -10.15 -13.03
CA GLU A 293 -0.34 -9.75 -11.75
C GLU A 293 0.45 -8.44 -11.87
N ASN A 294 1.17 -8.25 -12.98
CA ASN A 294 2.00 -7.07 -13.19
C ASN A 294 1.26 -5.86 -13.75
N ASP A 295 0.00 -6.00 -14.16
CA ASP A 295 -0.83 -4.90 -14.61
C ASP A 295 -0.85 -3.78 -13.53
N PRO A 296 -0.48 -2.54 -13.89
CA PRO A 296 -0.47 -1.41 -12.96
C PRO A 296 -1.81 -1.20 -12.24
N ALA A 297 -2.95 -1.42 -12.92
CA ALA A 297 -4.27 -1.25 -12.31
C ALA A 297 -4.51 -2.30 -11.21
N ASN A 298 -4.12 -3.55 -11.44
CA ASN A 298 -4.26 -4.63 -10.47
C ASN A 298 -3.33 -4.46 -9.26
N LYS A 299 -2.10 -3.96 -9.49
CA LYS A 299 -1.18 -3.58 -8.40
C LYS A 299 -1.70 -2.41 -7.58
N GLN A 300 -2.22 -1.37 -8.22
CA GLN A 300 -2.75 -0.20 -7.52
C GLN A 300 -4.00 -0.54 -6.70
N ASN A 301 -4.89 -1.38 -7.23
CA ASN A 301 -6.07 -1.84 -6.49
C ASN A 301 -5.70 -2.64 -5.24
N ARG A 302 -4.72 -3.55 -5.33
CA ARG A 302 -4.22 -4.29 -4.16
C ARG A 302 -3.66 -3.36 -3.09
N LEU A 303 -2.80 -2.42 -3.49
CA LEU A 303 -2.24 -1.42 -2.56
C LEU A 303 -3.32 -0.52 -1.94
N LYS A 304 -4.35 -0.16 -2.71
CA LYS A 304 -5.49 0.61 -2.20
C LYS A 304 -6.29 -0.17 -1.15
N GLN A 305 -6.51 -1.46 -1.36
CA GLN A 305 -7.16 -2.32 -0.38
C GLN A 305 -6.33 -2.46 0.90
N GLU A 306 -5.01 -2.64 0.77
CA GLU A 306 -4.10 -2.66 1.92
C GLU A 306 -4.12 -1.32 2.68
N PHE A 307 -4.19 -0.19 1.97
CA PHE A 307 -4.35 1.13 2.57
C PHE A 307 -5.63 1.27 3.39
N ASP A 308 -6.76 0.84 2.82
CA ASP A 308 -8.05 0.96 3.49
C ASP A 308 -8.08 0.13 4.77
N LYS A 309 -7.39 -1.01 4.79
CA LYS A 309 -7.20 -1.83 5.98
C LYS A 309 -6.32 -1.13 7.02
N GLU A 310 -5.15 -0.65 6.63
CA GLU A 310 -4.13 -0.15 7.57
C GLU A 310 -4.44 1.26 8.11
N LEU A 311 -4.97 2.14 7.27
CA LEU A 311 -5.15 3.56 7.60
C LEU A 311 -6.61 4.01 7.63
N GLY A 312 -7.53 3.17 7.13
CA GLY A 312 -8.94 3.47 7.00
C GLY A 312 -9.27 4.19 5.68
N PRO A 313 -10.44 3.90 5.06
CA PRO A 313 -10.80 4.48 3.76
C PRO A 313 -10.97 6.00 3.81
N SER A 314 -11.34 6.57 4.96
CA SER A 314 -11.47 8.02 5.17
C SER A 314 -10.14 8.78 5.19
N ALA A 315 -9.02 8.07 5.38
CA ALA A 315 -7.69 8.66 5.32
C ALA A 315 -7.18 8.83 3.87
N PHE A 316 -7.83 8.20 2.90
CA PHE A 316 -7.41 8.27 1.50
C PHE A 316 -7.89 9.58 0.89
N ASP A 317 -6.94 10.44 0.54
CA ASP A 317 -7.20 11.77 -0.03
C ASP A 317 -6.39 11.98 -1.32
N PRO A 318 -6.51 13.15 -2.00
CA PRO A 318 -5.84 13.37 -3.26
C PRO A 318 -4.32 13.19 -3.23
N SER A 319 -3.65 13.43 -2.07
CA SER A 319 -2.20 13.28 -2.00
C SER A 319 -1.79 11.80 -2.03
N TRP A 320 -2.49 10.95 -1.28
CA TRP A 320 -2.34 9.50 -1.34
C TRP A 320 -2.70 8.93 -2.71
N SER A 321 -3.74 9.46 -3.36
CA SER A 321 -4.11 9.06 -4.72
C SER A 321 -3.02 9.38 -5.74
N ARG A 322 -2.38 10.55 -5.65
CA ARG A 322 -1.25 10.92 -6.51
C ARG A 322 -0.06 9.99 -6.25
N LEU A 323 0.26 9.74 -4.98
CA LEU A 323 1.37 8.88 -4.61
C LEU A 323 1.17 7.45 -5.12
N LEU A 324 -0.02 6.88 -4.98
CA LEU A 324 -0.37 5.57 -5.53
C LEU A 324 -0.18 5.50 -7.04
N ARG A 325 -0.57 6.56 -7.75
CA ARG A 325 -0.51 6.62 -9.22
C ARG A 325 0.91 6.82 -9.74
N PHE A 326 1.68 7.73 -9.13
CA PHE A 326 3.03 8.09 -9.58
C PHE A 326 4.11 7.14 -9.06
N SER A 327 3.96 6.58 -7.86
CA SER A 327 4.93 5.66 -7.28
C SER A 327 4.27 4.68 -6.30
N PRO A 328 3.68 3.58 -6.81
CA PRO A 328 3.12 2.52 -5.97
C PRO A 328 4.10 1.94 -4.91
N PRO A 329 5.42 1.76 -5.19
CA PRO A 329 6.36 1.33 -4.17
C PRO A 329 6.53 2.35 -3.04
N MET A 330 6.62 3.64 -3.36
CA MET A 330 6.71 4.69 -2.34
C MET A 330 5.39 4.80 -1.56
N PHE A 331 4.25 4.68 -2.23
CA PHE A 331 2.94 4.59 -1.57
C PHE A 331 2.92 3.49 -0.50
N ALA A 332 3.34 2.27 -0.84
CA ALA A 332 3.38 1.15 0.10
C ALA A 332 4.31 1.43 1.29
N ALA A 333 5.49 2.02 1.02
CA ALA A 333 6.46 2.37 2.06
C ALA A 333 5.94 3.48 2.98
N THR A 334 5.35 4.53 2.43
CA THR A 334 4.75 5.63 3.21
C THR A 334 3.57 5.13 4.02
N MET A 335 2.69 4.31 3.45
CA MET A 335 1.57 3.68 4.16
C MET A 335 2.05 2.87 5.36
N ARG A 336 3.06 2.01 5.17
CA ARG A 336 3.67 1.22 6.25
C ARG A 336 4.27 2.11 7.34
N LEU A 337 4.98 3.17 6.96
CA LEU A 337 5.58 4.12 7.90
C LEU A 337 4.50 4.83 8.74
N THR A 338 3.44 5.31 8.08
CA THR A 338 2.30 5.98 8.73
C THR A 338 1.47 5.04 9.61
N SER A 339 1.44 3.73 9.34
CA SER A 339 0.65 2.78 10.14
C SER A 339 1.31 2.34 11.44
N VAL A 340 2.62 2.57 11.63
CA VAL A 340 3.34 2.16 12.86
C VAL A 340 2.75 2.78 14.13
N PRO A 341 2.64 4.11 14.29
CA PRO A 341 2.09 4.70 15.52
C PRO A 341 0.61 4.31 15.73
N LYS A 342 -0.16 4.11 14.64
CA LYS A 342 -1.56 3.65 14.74
C LYS A 342 -1.67 2.21 15.26
N ARG A 343 -0.76 1.32 14.88
CA ARG A 343 -0.76 -0.08 15.34
C ARG A 343 -0.24 -0.25 16.76
N LYS A 344 0.76 0.54 17.15
CA LYS A 344 1.28 0.57 18.52
C LYS A 344 0.25 1.15 19.49
N SER A 345 -0.37 2.26 19.10
CA SER A 345 -1.49 2.88 19.82
C SER A 345 -1.18 3.17 21.29
N HIS A 346 0.04 3.63 21.60
CA HIS A 346 0.39 4.10 22.95
C HIS A 346 -0.35 5.41 23.28
N LEU A 347 -0.62 6.25 22.27
CA LEU A 347 -1.48 7.42 22.37
C LEU A 347 -2.85 7.16 21.75
N ALA A 348 -3.90 7.72 22.35
CA ALA A 348 -5.23 7.66 21.76
C ALA A 348 -5.28 8.38 20.39
N PRO A 349 -6.10 7.93 19.42
CA PRO A 349 -6.19 8.53 18.07
C PRO A 349 -6.44 10.04 18.06
N LYS A 350 -7.20 10.55 19.04
CA LYS A 350 -7.40 12.00 19.26
C LYS A 350 -6.06 12.70 19.50
N ILE A 351 -5.26 12.20 20.44
CA ILE A 351 -3.97 12.78 20.84
C ILE A 351 -2.94 12.67 19.71
N GLN A 352 -2.89 11.53 19.01
CA GLN A 352 -2.05 11.40 17.81
C GLN A 352 -2.37 12.50 16.78
N SER A 353 -3.66 12.77 16.55
CA SER A 353 -4.09 13.81 15.61
C SER A 353 -3.72 15.23 16.08
N LEU A 354 -3.83 15.51 17.39
CA LEU A 354 -3.41 16.78 17.98
C LEU A 354 -1.89 17.00 17.91
N ILE A 355 -1.10 15.96 18.11
CA ILE A 355 0.37 16.00 17.96
C ILE A 355 0.75 16.26 16.50
N SER A 356 0.18 15.53 15.55
CA SER A 356 0.45 15.79 14.13
C SER A 356 -0.01 17.20 13.71
N LEU A 357 -1.09 17.73 14.30
CA LEU A 357 -1.50 19.12 14.11
C LEU A 357 -0.42 20.09 14.61
N ALA A 358 0.11 19.90 15.82
CA ALA A 358 1.17 20.75 16.38
C ALA A 358 2.42 20.80 15.50
N VAL A 359 2.88 19.64 15.02
CA VAL A 359 4.01 19.56 14.07
C VAL A 359 3.72 20.36 12.80
N SER A 360 2.52 20.16 12.23
CA SER A 360 2.12 20.78 10.96
C SER A 360 1.91 22.30 11.06
N ALA A 361 1.41 22.77 12.21
CA ALA A 361 1.08 24.15 12.47
C ALA A 361 2.23 24.96 13.06
N SER A 362 3.36 24.31 13.37
CA SER A 362 4.55 24.99 13.89
C SER A 362 5.04 26.06 12.90
N SER A 363 5.49 27.20 13.40
CA SER A 363 5.94 28.34 12.57
C SER A 363 7.14 27.99 11.69
N THR A 364 7.87 26.93 12.01
CA THR A 364 8.98 26.39 11.22
C THR A 364 8.52 25.44 10.11
N HIS A 365 7.23 25.05 10.07
CA HIS A 365 6.68 24.13 9.07
C HIS A 365 5.49 24.72 8.29
N LEU A 366 4.45 25.20 8.98
CA LEU A 366 3.24 25.84 8.42
C LEU A 366 2.64 25.15 7.18
N HIS A 367 2.49 23.83 7.23
CA HIS A 367 1.98 23.05 6.09
C HIS A 367 0.45 22.94 6.10
N VAL A 368 -0.21 23.89 5.43
CA VAL A 368 -1.68 24.04 5.41
C VAL A 368 -2.45 22.75 5.08
N PRO A 369 -2.07 21.93 4.07
CA PRO A 369 -2.79 20.68 3.79
C PRO A 369 -2.77 19.71 4.97
N HIS A 370 -1.65 19.58 5.69
CA HIS A 370 -1.58 18.73 6.88
C HIS A 370 -2.33 19.34 8.06
N ILE A 371 -2.28 20.67 8.24
CA ILE A 371 -3.11 21.36 9.25
C ILE A 371 -4.59 21.01 9.04
N GLN A 372 -5.08 21.10 7.81
CA GLN A 372 -6.47 20.73 7.47
C GLN A 372 -6.75 19.24 7.70
N ARG A 373 -5.83 18.35 7.30
CA ARG A 373 -5.95 16.89 7.50
C ARG A 373 -6.04 16.54 8.98
N HIS A 374 -5.11 17.01 9.81
CA HIS A 374 -5.04 16.66 11.22
C HIS A 374 -6.11 17.34 12.06
N THR A 375 -6.55 18.55 11.68
CA THR A 375 -7.74 19.18 12.29
C THR A 375 -8.99 18.32 12.07
N ARG A 376 -9.25 17.88 10.83
CA ARG A 376 -10.40 17.00 10.53
C ARG A 376 -10.29 15.65 11.26
N ALA A 377 -9.11 15.06 11.29
CA ALA A 377 -8.85 13.81 12.00
C ALA A 377 -9.12 13.96 13.51
N ALA A 378 -8.60 15.01 14.14
CA ALA A 378 -8.83 15.28 15.56
C ALA A 378 -10.33 15.43 15.87
N LEU A 379 -11.06 16.22 15.09
CA LEU A 379 -12.51 16.38 15.23
C LEU A 379 -13.26 15.05 15.07
N SER A 380 -12.87 14.21 14.10
CA SER A 380 -13.49 12.89 13.89
C SER A 380 -13.23 11.91 15.05
N HIS A 381 -12.13 12.11 15.78
CA HIS A 381 -11.80 11.37 17.01
C HIS A 381 -12.34 12.04 18.29
N GLY A 382 -13.23 13.02 18.17
CA GLY A 382 -13.91 13.66 19.30
C GLY A 382 -13.14 14.81 19.95
N ALA A 383 -12.13 15.39 19.29
CA ALA A 383 -11.53 16.63 19.76
C ALA A 383 -12.53 17.79 19.68
N THR A 384 -12.51 18.66 20.68
CA THR A 384 -13.27 19.89 20.71
C THR A 384 -12.54 21.01 19.96
N LYS A 385 -13.27 22.07 19.58
CA LYS A 385 -12.65 23.28 19.04
C LYS A 385 -11.68 23.92 20.04
N ALA A 386 -12.02 23.89 21.33
CA ALA A 386 -11.18 24.42 22.40
C ALA A 386 -9.82 23.70 22.46
N GLU A 387 -9.81 22.35 22.40
CA GLU A 387 -8.56 21.58 22.37
C GLU A 387 -7.71 21.95 21.14
N ILE A 388 -8.32 22.09 19.96
CA ILE A 388 -7.61 22.46 18.73
C ILE A 388 -7.00 23.86 18.84
N VAL A 389 -7.77 24.84 19.35
CA VAL A 389 -7.26 26.20 19.58
C VAL A 389 -6.11 26.19 20.58
N GLU A 390 -6.23 25.41 21.65
CA GLU A 390 -5.19 25.29 22.65
C GLU A 390 -3.90 24.68 22.08
N VAL A 391 -3.99 23.67 21.20
CA VAL A 391 -2.80 23.16 20.46
C VAL A 391 -2.12 24.28 19.68
N LEU A 392 -2.88 25.10 18.95
CA LEU A 392 -2.32 26.21 18.18
C LEU A 392 -1.66 27.26 19.09
N CYS A 393 -2.27 27.56 20.24
CA CYS A 393 -1.68 28.45 21.26
C CYS A 393 -0.35 27.88 21.79
N LEU A 394 -0.32 26.60 22.19
CA LEU A 394 0.89 25.94 22.65
C LEU A 394 1.99 25.94 21.58
N THR A 395 1.65 25.62 20.33
CA THR A 395 2.58 25.63 19.21
C THR A 395 3.12 27.04 18.89
N SER A 396 2.35 28.09 19.16
CA SER A 396 2.77 29.47 18.91
C SER A 396 3.87 29.98 19.85
N THR A 397 4.16 29.28 20.96
CA THR A 397 5.25 29.65 21.87
C THR A 397 6.64 29.38 21.32
N LEU A 398 6.77 28.62 20.22
CA LEU A 398 8.04 28.25 19.60
C LEU A 398 8.95 29.47 19.34
N GLY A 399 8.36 30.63 19.00
CA GLY A 399 9.10 31.86 18.71
C GLY A 399 10.03 32.34 19.82
N ILE A 400 9.79 31.95 21.09
CA ILE A 400 10.63 32.37 22.21
C ILE A 400 12.06 31.83 22.12
N HIS A 401 12.29 30.78 21.34
CA HIS A 401 13.63 30.20 21.19
C HIS A 401 14.64 31.19 20.58
N ALA A 402 14.17 32.25 19.90
CA ALA A 402 15.01 33.38 19.52
C ALA A 402 15.65 34.05 20.75
N CYS A 403 14.90 34.24 21.85
CA CYS A 403 15.42 34.79 23.09
C CYS A 403 16.25 33.76 23.87
N ASN A 404 15.79 32.50 23.96
CA ASN A 404 16.50 31.46 24.71
C ASN A 404 17.91 31.16 24.17
N ILE A 405 18.15 31.41 22.88
CA ILE A 405 19.47 31.28 22.24
C ILE A 405 20.15 32.65 22.16
N GLY A 406 19.43 33.67 21.67
CA GLY A 406 20.01 34.96 21.33
C GLY A 406 20.41 35.81 22.54
N VAL A 407 19.66 35.76 23.64
CA VAL A 407 19.96 36.57 24.82
C VAL A 407 21.23 36.09 25.54
N PRO A 408 21.42 34.79 25.83
CA PRO A 408 22.69 34.31 26.37
C PRO A 408 23.89 34.66 25.48
N LEU A 409 23.74 34.55 24.15
CA LEU A 409 24.79 34.91 23.20
C LEU A 409 25.09 36.43 23.23
N LEU A 410 24.06 37.27 23.36
CA LEU A 410 24.25 38.71 23.55
C LEU A 410 25.03 39.00 24.83
N CYS A 411 24.69 38.35 25.95
CA CYS A 411 25.42 38.48 27.20
C CYS A 411 26.88 38.00 27.07
N GLU A 412 27.15 36.97 26.29
CA GLU A 412 28.50 36.50 25.97
C GLU A 412 29.30 37.56 25.21
N VAL A 413 28.77 38.07 24.09
CA VAL A 413 29.41 39.11 23.28
C VAL A 413 29.67 40.38 24.10
N LEU A 414 28.71 40.80 24.92
CA LEU A 414 28.88 41.97 25.79
C LEU A 414 30.06 41.78 26.76
N ARG A 415 30.22 40.59 27.35
CA ARG A 415 31.35 40.28 28.23
C ARG A 415 32.68 40.27 27.48
N GLU A 416 32.70 39.75 26.24
CA GLU A 416 33.89 39.74 25.38
C GLU A 416 34.33 41.17 25.01
N GLU A 417 33.38 42.08 24.78
CA GLU A 417 33.63 43.50 24.49
C GLU A 417 33.90 44.34 25.76
N GLY A 418 34.01 43.70 26.93
CA GLY A 418 34.39 44.34 28.19
C GLY A 418 33.25 45.08 28.90
N HIS A 419 31.99 44.83 28.52
CA HIS A 419 30.84 45.30 29.29
C HIS A 419 30.64 44.42 30.54
N ASP A 420 30.30 45.07 31.66
CA ASP A 420 29.97 44.38 32.91
C ASP A 420 28.52 43.86 32.85
N VAL A 421 28.38 42.56 32.55
CA VAL A 421 27.10 41.86 32.53
C VAL A 421 27.10 40.80 33.64
N PRO A 422 26.39 41.04 34.76
CA PRO A 422 26.31 40.09 35.86
C PRO A 422 25.65 38.78 35.42
N SER A 423 26.22 37.65 35.86
CA SER A 423 25.66 36.32 35.64
C SER A 423 24.76 35.90 36.79
N GLY A 424 23.79 35.03 36.53
CA GLY A 424 22.88 34.53 37.56
C GLY A 424 21.77 35.52 37.92
N MET A 425 21.12 35.28 39.05
CA MET A 425 20.08 36.14 39.62
C MET A 425 20.64 37.21 40.58
N ASP A 426 21.97 37.29 40.77
CA ASP A 426 22.58 38.25 41.68
C ASP A 426 22.35 39.69 41.21
N GLY A 427 21.93 40.57 42.12
CA GLY A 427 21.66 41.99 41.83
C GLY A 427 20.38 42.25 41.00
N MET A 428 19.48 41.27 40.88
CA MET A 428 18.14 41.46 40.29
C MET A 428 17.26 42.36 41.17
N SER A 429 16.39 43.14 40.54
CA SER A 429 15.40 43.96 41.24
C SER A 429 14.29 43.12 41.89
N GLU A 430 13.55 43.70 42.84
CA GLU A 430 12.36 43.06 43.43
C GLU A 430 11.35 42.65 42.35
N GLU A 431 11.21 43.48 41.31
CA GLU A 431 10.32 43.22 40.17
C GLU A 431 10.77 41.99 39.37
N GLN A 432 12.07 41.83 39.12
CA GLN A 432 12.60 40.66 38.42
C GLN A 432 12.38 39.38 39.23
N TRP A 433 12.56 39.43 40.55
CA TRP A 433 12.24 38.30 41.42
C TRP A 433 10.75 37.94 41.38
N ARG A 434 9.86 38.95 41.42
CA ARG A 434 8.40 38.75 41.27
C ARG A 434 8.05 38.05 39.95
N LEU A 435 8.63 38.49 38.83
CA LEU A 435 8.39 37.90 37.51
C LEU A 435 8.91 36.46 37.41
N LYS A 436 10.06 36.15 38.02
CA LYS A 436 10.56 34.77 38.13
C LYS A 436 9.56 33.88 38.88
N GLU A 437 9.10 34.33 40.04
CA GLU A 437 8.15 33.57 40.86
C GLU A 437 6.83 33.36 40.13
N GLU A 438 6.35 34.37 39.40
CA GLU A 438 5.15 34.25 38.56
C GLU A 438 5.34 33.23 37.44
N PHE A 439 6.49 33.23 36.76
CA PHE A 439 6.80 32.24 35.73
C PHE A 439 6.84 30.82 36.30
N GLU A 440 7.53 30.61 37.42
CA GLU A 440 7.59 29.31 38.10
C GLU A 440 6.20 28.82 38.49
N ARG A 441 5.36 29.72 39.01
CA ARG A 441 3.97 29.40 39.39
C ARG A 441 3.13 28.99 38.18
N LYS A 442 3.24 29.71 37.06
CA LYS A 442 2.44 29.46 35.85
C LYS A 442 2.92 28.27 35.04
N ARG A 443 4.24 28.05 34.96
CA ARG A 443 4.87 27.06 34.08
C ARG A 443 5.36 25.81 34.79
N GLY A 444 5.51 25.85 36.12
CA GLY A 444 5.93 24.72 36.93
C GLY A 444 7.42 24.38 36.86
N TYR A 445 8.25 25.24 36.26
CA TYR A 445 9.71 25.03 36.19
C TYR A 445 10.48 26.36 36.09
N TRP A 446 11.78 26.29 36.40
CA TRP A 446 12.76 27.34 36.14
C TRP A 446 14.04 26.76 35.54
N HIS A 447 14.71 27.55 34.71
CA HIS A 447 15.98 27.17 34.10
C HIS A 447 16.86 28.39 33.88
N GLY A 448 18.18 28.24 34.01
CA GLY A 448 19.15 29.35 33.98
C GLY A 448 19.17 30.17 32.69
N PHE A 449 18.76 29.61 31.54
CA PHE A 449 18.67 30.38 30.29
C PHE A 449 17.58 31.48 30.31
N TRP A 450 16.69 31.49 31.31
CA TRP A 450 15.73 32.58 31.52
C TRP A 450 16.33 33.78 32.25
N GLU A 451 17.43 33.59 32.97
CA GLU A 451 18.00 34.60 33.87
C GLU A 451 18.50 35.82 33.09
N ASP A 452 19.27 35.59 32.02
CA ASP A 452 19.76 36.65 31.14
C ASP A 452 18.60 37.36 30.43
N PHE A 453 17.54 36.63 30.05
CA PHE A 453 16.37 37.23 29.39
C PHE A 453 15.59 38.13 30.34
N LEU A 454 15.29 37.65 31.55
CA LEU A 454 14.67 38.42 32.60
C LEU A 454 15.53 39.63 33.02
N ARG A 455 16.86 39.51 32.98
CA ARG A 455 17.79 40.61 33.27
C ARG A 455 17.66 41.73 32.24
N LEU A 456 17.76 41.38 30.96
CA LEU A 456 17.89 42.35 29.89
C LEU A 456 16.56 42.94 29.44
N SER A 457 15.46 42.19 29.58
CA SER A 457 14.14 42.63 29.11
C SER A 457 13.00 42.09 29.99
N PRO A 458 12.86 42.59 31.24
CA PRO A 458 11.81 42.15 32.15
C PRO A 458 10.40 42.37 31.59
N GLU A 459 10.17 43.48 30.87
CA GLU A 459 8.87 43.79 30.24
C GLU A 459 8.49 42.74 29.18
N PHE A 460 9.46 42.30 28.36
CA PHE A 460 9.18 41.28 27.35
C PHE A 460 9.08 39.89 27.96
N PHE A 461 9.83 39.61 29.03
CA PHE A 461 9.69 38.40 29.82
C PHE A 461 8.29 38.29 30.46
N GLU A 462 7.78 39.37 31.05
CA GLU A 462 6.41 39.45 31.61
C GLU A 462 5.36 39.17 30.52
N ALA A 463 5.44 39.88 29.39
CA ALA A 463 4.51 39.67 28.28
C ALA A 463 4.55 38.24 27.71
N TYR A 464 5.73 37.62 27.64
CA TYR A 464 5.85 36.22 27.24
C TYR A 464 5.30 35.24 28.30
N THR A 465 5.47 35.56 29.58
CA THR A 465 4.93 34.79 30.70
C THR A 465 3.40 34.78 30.65
N GLU A 466 2.78 35.92 30.34
CA GLU A 466 1.35 36.01 30.07
C GLU A 466 0.95 35.18 28.84
N PHE A 467 1.57 35.45 27.69
CA PHE A 467 1.26 34.78 26.42
C PHE A 467 1.33 33.25 26.51
N SER A 468 2.41 32.73 27.10
CA SER A 468 2.63 31.29 27.24
C SER A 468 1.90 30.66 28.42
N GLY A 469 1.40 31.49 29.36
CA GLY A 469 0.60 31.08 30.51
C GLY A 469 -0.86 30.80 30.16
N VAL A 470 -1.41 31.41 29.10
CA VAL A 470 -2.84 31.27 28.72
C VAL A 470 -3.31 29.81 28.66
N PRO A 471 -2.60 28.86 28.04
CA PRO A 471 -3.04 27.45 28.06
C PRO A 471 -3.02 26.83 29.46
N TRP A 472 -2.26 27.34 30.41
CA TRP A 472 -2.03 26.75 31.73
C TRP A 472 -2.91 27.34 32.84
N GLU A 473 -3.58 28.47 32.58
CA GLU A 473 -4.43 29.13 33.58
C GLU A 473 -5.80 28.42 33.71
N GLU A 474 -6.22 28.21 34.97
CA GLU A 474 -7.48 27.55 35.30
C GLU A 474 -8.68 28.52 35.36
N ASP A 475 -8.43 29.81 35.64
CA ASP A 475 -9.44 30.84 35.93
C ASP A 475 -9.07 32.21 35.33
N ALA A 476 -9.32 32.43 34.04
CA ALA A 476 -9.34 33.78 33.48
C ALA A 476 -10.80 34.26 33.41
N GLU A 477 -11.25 35.00 34.43
CA GLU A 477 -12.42 35.88 34.30
C GLU A 477 -12.10 36.92 33.23
N ALA A 478 -12.59 36.72 32.02
CA ALA A 478 -12.50 37.72 30.97
C ALA A 478 -13.48 38.85 31.32
N GLU A 479 -12.99 39.94 31.92
CA GLU A 479 -13.70 41.21 31.97
C GLU A 479 -13.81 41.76 30.53
N GLY A 480 -14.93 41.48 29.87
CA GLY A 480 -15.20 41.97 28.51
C GLY A 480 -16.63 41.64 28.05
N GLU A 481 -17.35 42.68 27.66
CA GLU A 481 -18.78 42.76 27.37
C GLU A 481 -19.35 41.65 26.43
N GLU A 482 -20.55 41.19 26.79
CA GLU A 482 -21.51 40.40 26.00
C GLU A 482 -20.95 39.25 25.14
N GLY A 483 -20.76 38.08 25.76
CA GLY A 483 -20.66 36.78 25.07
C GLY A 483 -19.36 35.99 25.27
N GLY A 484 -18.50 36.37 26.21
CA GLY A 484 -17.19 35.74 26.45
C GLY A 484 -17.27 34.31 27.01
N GLU A 485 -16.84 33.32 26.22
CA GLU A 485 -16.45 32.00 26.73
C GLU A 485 -15.20 32.15 27.63
N VAL A 486 -15.29 31.64 28.86
CA VAL A 486 -14.17 31.51 29.79
C VAL A 486 -13.02 30.75 29.10
N ARG A 487 -11.86 31.38 28.95
CA ARG A 487 -10.66 30.77 28.33
C ARG A 487 -9.97 29.84 29.31
N LYS A 488 -10.55 28.67 29.52
CA LYS A 488 -9.94 27.58 30.28
C LYS A 488 -9.03 26.76 29.35
N GLY A 489 -7.80 26.45 29.79
CA GLY A 489 -7.01 25.37 29.21
C GLY A 489 -7.72 24.03 29.42
N VAL A 490 -8.07 23.32 28.34
CA VAL A 490 -8.88 22.10 28.37
C VAL A 490 -8.04 20.82 28.25
N LEU A 491 -6.81 20.93 27.74
CA LEU A 491 -5.90 19.80 27.64
C LEU A 491 -5.31 19.43 29.01
N GLU A 492 -5.07 18.14 29.21
CA GLU A 492 -4.34 17.67 30.38
C GLU A 492 -2.85 18.09 30.30
N PRO A 493 -2.19 18.39 31.44
CA PRO A 493 -0.78 18.82 31.48
C PRO A 493 0.18 17.94 30.66
N LYS A 494 0.02 16.61 30.75
CA LYS A 494 0.81 15.64 29.97
C LYS A 494 0.71 15.90 28.46
N VAL A 495 -0.49 16.16 27.94
CA VAL A 495 -0.71 16.41 26.51
C VAL A 495 -0.12 17.73 26.07
N LYS A 496 -0.17 18.77 26.91
CA LYS A 496 0.50 20.05 26.61
C LYS A 496 2.00 19.86 26.43
N GLU A 497 2.62 19.07 27.31
CA GLU A 497 4.04 18.74 27.22
C GLU A 497 4.38 17.85 26.02
N LEU A 498 3.52 16.89 25.66
CA LEU A 498 3.68 16.11 24.42
C LEU A 498 3.61 17.00 23.16
N ILE A 499 2.77 18.05 23.16
CA ILE A 499 2.68 19.04 22.08
C ILE A 499 3.99 19.84 21.97
N TYR A 500 4.56 20.27 23.10
CA TYR A 500 5.87 20.94 23.10
C TYR A 500 6.97 20.02 22.58
N CYS A 501 7.01 18.74 23.02
CA CYS A 501 7.92 17.75 22.47
C CYS A 501 7.77 17.58 20.95
N ALA A 502 6.54 17.64 20.44
CA ALA A 502 6.25 17.39 19.03
C ALA A 502 6.92 18.42 18.10
N PHE A 503 6.77 19.72 18.38
CA PHE A 503 7.40 20.74 17.52
C PHE A 503 8.90 20.91 17.81
N ASP A 504 9.38 20.63 19.02
CA ASP A 504 10.82 20.65 19.32
C ASP A 504 11.56 19.48 18.67
N ALA A 505 10.90 18.33 18.50
CA ALA A 505 11.44 17.18 17.79
C ALA A 505 11.28 17.26 16.26
N ALA A 506 10.46 18.19 15.74
CA ALA A 506 10.24 18.32 14.31
C ALA A 506 11.57 18.63 13.59
N ALA A 507 11.83 17.95 12.47
CA ALA A 507 13.03 18.13 11.66
C ALA A 507 13.24 19.57 11.15
N THR A 508 12.20 20.39 11.15
CA THR A 508 12.24 21.83 10.82
C THR A 508 12.77 22.71 11.96
N HIS A 509 12.96 22.16 13.16
CA HIS A 509 13.31 22.93 14.36
C HIS A 509 14.42 22.26 15.21
N LEU A 510 14.23 20.99 15.63
CA LEU A 510 15.23 20.20 16.36
C LEU A 510 15.85 20.88 17.59
N TYR A 511 15.04 21.55 18.41
CA TYR A 511 15.51 22.28 19.58
C TYR A 511 15.71 21.37 20.80
N GLN A 512 16.94 20.85 20.92
CA GLN A 512 17.32 19.86 21.95
C GLN A 512 17.09 20.32 23.41
N PRO A 513 17.40 21.56 23.83
CA PRO A 513 17.21 21.97 25.22
C PRO A 513 15.73 21.94 25.65
N GLY A 514 14.84 22.46 24.80
CA GLY A 514 13.39 22.42 25.03
C GLY A 514 12.86 20.99 25.02
N LEU A 515 13.21 20.21 23.99
CA LEU A 515 12.80 18.81 23.89
C LEU A 515 13.14 18.01 25.15
N LYS A 516 14.37 18.14 25.64
CA LYS A 516 14.82 17.45 26.86
C LYS A 516 14.03 17.88 28.09
N MET A 517 13.70 19.16 28.22
CA MET A 517 12.91 19.65 29.34
C MET A 517 11.48 19.12 29.28
N HIS A 518 10.82 19.25 28.12
CA HIS A 518 9.45 18.80 27.93
C HIS A 518 9.32 17.27 28.09
N MET A 519 10.30 16.48 27.66
CA MET A 519 10.33 15.04 27.95
C MET A 519 10.36 14.73 29.45
N LYS A 520 11.11 15.51 30.25
CA LYS A 520 11.09 15.34 31.71
C LYS A 520 9.72 15.68 32.28
N ASN A 521 9.10 16.74 31.80
CA ASN A 521 7.78 17.15 32.27
C ASN A 521 6.70 16.12 31.92
N VAL A 522 6.75 15.53 30.70
CA VAL A 522 5.87 14.41 30.33
C VAL A 522 5.97 13.27 31.35
N LEU A 523 7.19 12.86 31.71
CA LEU A 523 7.41 11.79 32.69
C LEU A 523 6.91 12.18 34.09
N THR A 524 7.10 13.44 34.50
CA THR A 524 6.59 13.97 35.78
C THR A 524 5.06 13.93 35.82
N TYR A 525 4.38 14.21 34.71
CA TYR A 525 2.92 14.11 34.59
C TYR A 525 2.41 12.69 34.30
N GLY A 526 3.23 11.66 34.54
CA GLY A 526 2.84 10.26 34.43
C GLY A 526 2.82 9.70 33.01
N GLY A 527 3.44 10.38 32.06
CA GLY A 527 3.67 9.86 30.71
C GLY A 527 4.77 8.80 30.66
N THR A 528 4.82 8.07 29.56
CA THR A 528 5.72 6.92 29.35
C THR A 528 6.77 7.19 28.27
N ALA A 529 7.84 6.40 28.26
CA ALA A 529 8.85 6.47 27.20
C ALA A 529 8.24 6.08 25.84
N GLU A 530 7.28 5.16 25.84
CA GLU A 530 6.55 4.69 24.66
C GLU A 530 5.68 5.80 24.06
N GLU A 531 4.95 6.57 24.88
CA GLU A 531 4.19 7.73 24.42
C GLU A 531 5.12 8.80 23.81
N ILE A 532 6.25 9.10 24.45
CA ILE A 532 7.25 10.04 23.92
C ILE A 532 7.81 9.53 22.59
N MET A 533 8.15 8.25 22.49
CA MET A 533 8.64 7.64 21.25
C MET A 533 7.59 7.73 20.13
N GLU A 534 6.31 7.54 20.44
CA GLU A 534 5.22 7.71 19.49
C GLU A 534 5.08 9.16 19.02
N VAL A 535 5.35 10.17 19.87
CA VAL A 535 5.46 11.58 19.44
C VAL A 535 6.58 11.77 18.41
N LEU A 536 7.74 11.16 18.64
CA LEU A 536 8.88 11.23 17.71
C LEU A 536 8.56 10.55 16.36
N GLU A 537 7.84 9.43 16.39
CA GLU A 537 7.35 8.76 15.19
C GLU A 537 6.38 9.66 14.41
N LEU A 538 5.43 10.30 15.09
CA LEU A 538 4.47 11.23 14.48
C LEU A 538 5.16 12.48 13.92
N ALA A 539 6.13 13.04 14.63
CA ALA A 539 6.92 14.18 14.16
C ALA A 539 7.68 13.82 12.88
N THR A 540 8.25 12.62 12.80
CA THR A 540 8.97 12.13 11.60
C THR A 540 8.08 12.11 10.35
N LEU A 541 6.76 11.90 10.50
CA LEU A 541 5.84 11.87 9.36
C LEU A 541 5.70 13.22 8.65
N LEU A 542 6.21 14.32 9.21
CA LEU A 542 6.27 15.63 8.54
C LEU A 542 6.97 15.55 7.18
N SER A 543 7.93 14.63 7.00
CA SER A 543 8.66 14.45 5.73
C SER A 543 7.77 14.01 4.58
N THR A 544 6.60 13.42 4.86
CA THR A 544 5.63 13.03 3.83
C THR A 544 5.05 14.23 3.05
N SER A 545 5.09 15.44 3.61
CA SER A 545 4.68 16.68 2.92
C SER A 545 5.50 16.93 1.64
N THR A 546 6.72 16.42 1.57
CA THR A 546 7.58 16.48 0.37
C THR A 546 6.89 15.85 -0.84
N LEU A 547 6.26 14.69 -0.64
CA LEU A 547 5.54 13.97 -1.69
C LEU A 547 4.21 14.65 -2.00
N ASP A 548 3.52 15.14 -0.98
CA ASP A 548 2.23 15.83 -1.13
C ASP A 548 2.36 17.06 -2.04
N VAL A 549 3.35 17.93 -1.77
CA VAL A 549 3.60 19.14 -2.55
C VAL A 549 4.26 18.81 -3.90
N GLY A 550 5.29 17.97 -3.89
CA GLY A 550 6.09 17.68 -5.10
C GLY A 550 5.29 17.00 -6.21
N LEU A 551 4.44 16.04 -5.86
CA LEU A 551 3.62 15.33 -6.85
C LEU A 551 2.46 16.17 -7.38
N GLU A 552 1.91 17.07 -6.57
CA GLU A 552 0.91 18.03 -7.04
C GLU A 552 1.51 19.00 -8.07
N VAL A 553 2.69 19.56 -7.78
CA VAL A 553 3.41 20.42 -8.73
C VAL A 553 3.74 19.67 -10.02
N LEU A 554 4.17 18.41 -9.92
CA LEU A 554 4.44 17.57 -11.08
C LEU A 554 3.18 17.37 -11.93
N GLU A 555 2.05 16.99 -11.31
CA GLU A 555 0.78 16.77 -12.00
C GLU A 555 0.32 18.03 -12.77
N ILE A 556 0.44 19.20 -12.16
CA ILE A 556 0.08 20.48 -12.79
C ILE A 556 1.05 20.86 -13.92
N SER A 557 2.32 20.43 -13.85
CA SER A 557 3.36 20.80 -14.81
C SER A 557 3.41 19.91 -16.06
N VAL A 558 2.96 18.66 -15.97
CA VAL A 558 2.96 17.70 -17.10
C VAL A 558 2.24 18.22 -18.37
N PRO A 559 1.09 18.93 -18.30
CA PRO A 559 0.44 19.52 -19.47
C PRO A 559 1.27 20.59 -20.22
N PHE A 560 2.31 21.15 -19.58
CA PHE A 560 3.14 22.23 -20.14
C PHE A 560 4.44 21.74 -20.79
N LEU A 561 4.70 20.43 -20.78
CA LEU A 561 5.84 19.84 -21.49
C LEU A 561 5.48 19.65 -22.97
N PRO A 562 6.27 20.19 -23.92
CA PRO A 562 6.07 19.86 -25.33
C PRO A 562 6.26 18.34 -25.52
N PRO A 563 5.46 17.69 -26.37
CA PRO A 563 5.60 16.26 -26.60
C PRO A 563 7.03 15.95 -27.07
N LEU A 564 7.68 15.02 -26.37
CA LEU A 564 8.96 14.47 -26.78
C LEU A 564 8.83 13.95 -28.21
N ARG A 565 9.55 14.57 -29.15
CA ARG A 565 9.64 14.09 -30.54
C ARG A 565 10.04 12.62 -30.49
N THR A 566 9.17 11.75 -31.00
CA THR A 566 9.45 10.35 -31.28
C THR A 566 10.70 10.25 -32.15
N LEU A 567 11.79 9.74 -31.58
CA LEU A 567 12.92 9.23 -32.36
C LEU A 567 12.46 7.94 -33.04
N SER A 568 11.82 8.07 -34.20
CA SER A 568 11.58 6.96 -35.10
C SER A 568 12.93 6.51 -35.65
N ASN A 569 13.31 5.27 -35.33
CA ASN A 569 14.34 4.54 -36.02
C ASN A 569 13.94 4.40 -37.50
N THR A 570 14.55 5.21 -38.37
CA THR A 570 14.62 4.91 -39.79
C THR A 570 16.02 5.23 -40.27
N LEU A 571 16.88 4.21 -40.22
CA LEU A 571 18.02 4.10 -41.12
C LEU A 571 17.47 3.85 -42.53
N LEU A 572 17.75 4.73 -43.48
CA LEU A 572 18.15 4.40 -44.86
C LEU A 572 18.50 5.70 -45.64
N VAL A 573 19.80 5.85 -45.91
CA VAL A 573 20.41 6.22 -47.21
C VAL A 573 19.99 7.54 -47.88
N SER A 574 20.87 8.54 -47.82
CA SER A 574 21.65 9.10 -48.96
C SER A 574 22.09 10.56 -48.72
N SER A 575 23.31 10.86 -49.15
CA SER A 575 24.06 12.11 -48.94
C SER A 575 23.66 13.24 -49.94
N PRO A 576 24.36 14.38 -50.02
CA PRO A 576 23.85 15.70 -49.62
C PRO A 576 23.65 16.68 -50.80
N THR A 577 22.83 17.72 -50.64
CA THR A 577 22.97 18.95 -51.45
C THR A 577 22.56 20.21 -50.69
N PHE A 578 23.37 21.25 -50.90
CA PHE A 578 23.24 22.65 -50.49
C PHE A 578 21.92 23.31 -50.97
N SER A 579 21.38 24.27 -50.21
CA SER A 579 21.46 25.71 -50.55
C SER A 579 20.49 26.60 -49.75
N HIS A 580 21.06 27.67 -49.18
CA HIS A 580 20.57 29.04 -48.98
C HIS A 580 19.07 29.44 -49.07
N SER A 581 18.76 30.32 -48.11
CA SER A 581 18.13 31.66 -48.24
C SER A 581 16.71 31.86 -47.71
N THR A 582 16.67 32.57 -46.59
CA THR A 582 15.98 33.86 -46.35
C THR A 582 14.66 34.12 -47.07
N GLN A 583 13.58 34.31 -46.28
CA GLN A 583 12.79 35.55 -46.16
C GLN A 583 11.38 35.24 -45.64
N HIS A 584 10.98 35.91 -44.56
CA HIS A 584 9.80 36.78 -44.46
C HIS A 584 9.53 37.13 -42.99
N ARG A 585 9.74 38.38 -42.59
CA ARG A 585 8.81 39.55 -42.65
C ARG A 585 7.66 39.46 -41.65
N GLU A 586 7.92 40.11 -40.50
CA GLU A 586 7.08 41.05 -39.75
C GLU A 586 5.56 41.06 -40.00
N THR A 587 4.79 41.03 -38.91
CA THR A 587 4.18 42.27 -38.35
C THR A 587 3.44 41.99 -37.04
N GLN A 588 3.93 42.57 -35.93
CA GLN A 588 3.18 42.75 -34.69
C GLN A 588 2.82 44.23 -34.53
N ARG A 589 1.60 44.51 -34.07
CA ARG A 589 1.14 45.84 -33.62
C ARG A 589 1.16 45.88 -32.09
N LYS A 590 1.79 46.96 -31.56
CA LYS A 590 1.45 47.78 -30.36
C LYS A 590 1.33 47.03 -29.01
N ASN A 591 1.95 47.42 -27.90
CA ASN A 591 2.17 48.75 -27.32
C ASN A 591 3.12 48.64 -26.07
N PRO A 592 3.47 49.75 -25.38
CA PRO A 592 4.82 49.99 -24.82
C PRO A 592 4.93 50.03 -23.28
N SER A 593 6.16 49.88 -22.77
CA SER A 593 6.68 50.49 -21.52
C SER A 593 8.21 50.35 -21.52
N GLN A 594 8.96 51.42 -21.76
CA GLN A 594 9.61 52.30 -20.78
C GLN A 594 10.98 51.81 -20.25
N ALA A 595 11.97 52.70 -20.47
CA ALA A 595 13.21 52.97 -19.75
C ALA A 595 14.23 51.80 -19.61
N ALA A 596 15.38 51.79 -20.29
CA ALA A 596 16.53 52.72 -20.30
C ALA A 596 17.69 52.22 -19.43
N HIS A 597 18.86 52.19 -20.07
CA HIS A 597 20.23 52.06 -19.57
C HIS A 597 20.69 50.69 -19.08
N ASP A 598 21.52 50.04 -19.91
CA ASP A 598 22.71 49.37 -19.38
C ASP A 598 23.91 49.57 -20.30
N VAL A 599 25.06 49.82 -19.66
CA VAL A 599 26.32 50.27 -20.24
C VAL A 599 27.24 49.07 -20.44
N SER A 600 27.79 48.99 -21.64
CA SER A 600 29.02 48.31 -22.06
C SER A 600 30.05 48.02 -20.94
N SER A 601 30.49 46.76 -20.83
CA SER A 601 31.86 46.39 -21.24
C SER A 601 32.11 44.88 -21.17
N LYS A 602 32.82 44.38 -22.18
CA LYS A 602 33.22 42.98 -22.40
C LYS A 602 34.62 42.69 -21.82
N PRO A 603 35.03 41.40 -21.76
CA PRO A 603 36.07 40.86 -20.87
C PRO A 603 37.41 40.57 -21.57
N ALA A 604 38.45 40.24 -20.79
CA ALA A 604 39.63 39.44 -21.18
C ALA A 604 40.30 38.92 -19.89
N SER A 605 40.22 37.62 -19.56
CA SER A 605 41.14 36.51 -19.93
C SER A 605 42.55 36.58 -19.31
N SER A 606 42.92 35.63 -18.44
CA SER A 606 43.85 34.53 -18.78
C SER A 606 44.23 33.63 -17.59
N LYS A 607 44.14 32.30 -17.85
CA LYS A 607 45.01 31.16 -17.48
C LYS A 607 45.60 31.10 -16.05
N ALA A 608 45.17 30.14 -15.20
CA ALA A 608 45.50 28.71 -15.16
C ALA A 608 46.90 28.38 -14.58
N GLN A 609 46.93 27.79 -13.36
CA GLN A 609 47.83 26.69 -12.95
C GLN A 609 47.52 26.23 -11.50
N THR A 610 47.21 24.95 -11.34
CA THR A 610 47.32 24.10 -10.14
C THR A 610 48.59 23.24 -10.24
N PRO A 611 48.95 22.35 -9.29
CA PRO A 611 48.71 22.28 -7.82
C PRO A 611 50.02 21.99 -7.01
N THR A 612 49.98 22.00 -5.67
CA THR A 612 50.43 20.88 -4.78
C THR A 612 50.44 21.22 -3.27
N ALA A 613 49.86 20.30 -2.49
CA ALA A 613 50.25 19.77 -1.16
C ALA A 613 50.56 20.71 0.03
N THR A 614 49.85 20.55 1.16
CA THR A 614 50.30 19.81 2.37
C THR A 614 49.25 19.91 3.50
N ASP A 615 49.17 18.81 4.26
CA ASP A 615 48.53 18.52 5.56
C ASP A 615 47.00 18.57 5.75
#